data_AF-A0A966YCV0-F1
#
_entry.id   AF-A0A966YCV0-F1
#
_cell.length_a   1.000
_cell.length_b   1.000
_cell.length_c   1.000
_cell.angle_alpha   90.00
_cell.angle_beta   90.00
_cell.angle_gamma   90.00
#
_symmetry.space_group_name_H-M   'P 1'
#
loop_
_entity.id
_entity.type
_entity.pdbx_description
1 polymer ?
#
loop_
_entity_poly.entity_id
_entity_poly.type
_entity_poly.pdbx_seq_one_letter_code
_entity_poly.pdbx_strand_id
1 'polypeptide(L)'
;EYRTIPFVNGYSGGVEVAVADVDGDGFNDLIAGKSVGQGRVKIFRVDPTLPDPVIDEKYAGFYAYKYPYNAGTMVAGADIGTYVNGVKVSDVLDGKAEIISLPNAGKRARVKIVDVTGKPTVVRTLFAFAQDFRGGGTVSVGEYDGDGVLDIFVGMGVGGQSTVDVFSGATGAKLAKITAFRDFAKPQARVFAAALDLDEDGVVDNVYGVQGAAGGGGTNGVLDFDRISDSASILPNSTFLEPPLRIAPIILRVPG
;
A
#
# COMPACT_ATOMS: atom_id res chain seq x y z
N GLU A 1 -3.34 25.92 -7.46
CA GLU A 1 -1.99 25.70 -8.03
C GLU A 1 -1.45 24.40 -7.47
N TYR A 2 -0.94 23.50 -8.32
CA TYR A 2 -0.28 22.27 -7.85
C TYR A 2 1.14 22.63 -7.43
N ARG A 3 1.47 22.43 -6.14
CA ARG A 3 2.73 22.93 -5.56
C ARG A 3 3.90 21.96 -5.69
N THR A 4 3.63 20.67 -5.68
CA THR A 4 4.65 19.62 -5.89
C THR A 4 4.27 18.78 -7.09
N ILE A 5 5.18 18.63 -8.04
CA ILE A 5 4.93 17.89 -9.29
C ILE A 5 5.83 16.64 -9.33
N PRO A 6 5.35 15.49 -8.82
CA PRO A 6 6.18 14.29 -8.70
C PRO A 6 6.62 13.73 -10.06
N PHE A 7 5.94 14.02 -11.16
CA PHE A 7 6.31 13.53 -12.49
C PHE A 7 6.40 14.66 -13.51
N VAL A 8 6.95 14.37 -14.70
CA VAL A 8 7.17 15.41 -15.73
C VAL A 8 5.90 16.22 -15.99
N ASN A 9 6.06 17.52 -16.24
CA ASN A 9 4.94 18.40 -16.57
C ASN A 9 4.20 17.84 -17.80
N GLY A 10 2.88 17.70 -17.71
CA GLY A 10 2.05 17.01 -18.71
C GLY A 10 1.83 15.51 -18.46
N TYR A 11 2.37 14.92 -17.39
CA TYR A 11 1.95 13.57 -16.98
C TYR A 11 0.51 13.59 -16.43
N SER A 12 -0.38 12.86 -17.09
CA SER A 12 -1.81 12.76 -16.75
C SER A 12 -2.26 11.36 -16.35
N GLY A 13 -1.32 10.43 -16.13
CA GLY A 13 -1.60 9.01 -15.89
C GLY A 13 -2.07 8.65 -14.48
N GLY A 14 -2.32 9.64 -13.62
CA GLY A 14 -2.66 9.46 -12.21
C GLY A 14 -1.46 9.21 -11.30
N VAL A 15 -1.61 9.53 -10.02
CA VAL A 15 -0.56 9.35 -8.99
C VAL A 15 -1.14 8.52 -7.85
N GLU A 16 -0.41 7.49 -7.45
CA GLU A 16 -0.63 6.79 -6.18
C GLU A 16 0.19 7.51 -5.11
N VAL A 17 -0.42 7.78 -3.95
CA VAL A 17 0.22 8.54 -2.86
C VAL A 17 0.18 7.71 -1.58
N ALA A 18 1.29 7.73 -0.85
CA ALA A 18 1.40 7.26 0.52
C ALA A 18 2.21 8.27 1.34
N VAL A 19 2.13 8.15 2.67
CA VAL A 19 2.92 8.95 3.61
C VAL A 19 3.57 8.04 4.64
N ALA A 20 4.82 8.35 5.00
CA ALA A 20 5.58 7.71 6.06
C ALA A 20 6.85 8.53 6.34
N ASP A 21 7.38 8.51 7.55
CA ASP A 21 8.67 9.11 7.90
C ASP A 21 9.81 8.31 7.26
N VAL A 22 10.38 8.76 6.14
CA VAL A 22 11.40 8.00 5.40
C VAL A 22 12.82 8.39 5.77
N ASP A 23 13.02 9.54 6.40
CA ASP A 23 14.33 10.03 6.79
C ASP A 23 14.58 10.05 8.30
N GLY A 24 13.57 9.70 9.10
CA GLY A 24 13.63 9.50 10.55
C GLY A 24 13.62 10.82 11.33
N ASP A 25 13.05 11.88 10.78
CA ASP A 25 12.98 13.20 11.42
C ASP A 25 11.76 13.38 12.35
N GLY A 26 10.89 12.36 12.40
CA GLY A 26 9.66 12.34 13.19
C GLY A 26 8.43 12.86 12.45
N PHE A 27 8.57 13.27 11.19
CA PHE A 27 7.47 13.75 10.35
C PHE A 27 7.25 12.85 9.14
N ASN A 28 5.99 12.72 8.73
CA ASN A 28 5.66 11.89 7.57
C ASN A 28 5.99 12.60 6.26
N ASP A 29 6.73 11.91 5.39
CA ASP A 29 7.10 12.36 4.05
C ASP A 29 6.10 11.94 2.97
N LEU A 30 6.18 12.56 1.80
CA LEU A 30 5.32 12.26 0.66
C LEU A 30 5.96 11.21 -0.27
N ILE A 31 5.26 10.09 -0.50
CA ILE A 31 5.67 9.04 -1.44
C ILE A 31 4.70 9.03 -2.62
N ALA A 32 5.20 9.24 -3.83
CA ALA A 32 4.41 9.29 -5.06
C ALA A 32 4.82 8.20 -6.05
N GLY A 33 3.88 7.33 -6.43
CA GLY A 33 4.01 6.32 -7.49
C GLY A 33 3.26 6.71 -8.76
N LYS A 34 3.82 6.42 -9.94
CA LYS A 34 3.06 6.56 -11.20
C LYS A 34 1.93 5.52 -11.24
N SER A 35 0.67 5.94 -11.38
CA SER A 35 -0.46 4.99 -11.55
C SER A 35 -0.45 4.30 -12.91
N VAL A 36 0.16 4.92 -13.94
CA VAL A 36 0.33 4.36 -15.30
C VAL A 36 1.70 4.72 -15.87
N GLY A 37 2.27 3.85 -16.70
CA GLY A 37 3.59 4.00 -17.30
C GLY A 37 4.66 3.21 -16.54
N GLN A 38 5.94 3.46 -16.83
CA GLN A 38 7.03 2.82 -16.10
C GLN A 38 6.88 3.11 -14.60
N GLY A 39 6.74 2.06 -13.78
CA GLY A 39 6.43 2.15 -12.34
C GLY A 39 7.52 2.89 -11.57
N ARG A 40 7.47 4.23 -11.62
CA ARG A 40 8.43 5.17 -11.04
C ARG A 40 7.86 5.67 -9.72
N VAL A 41 8.72 5.70 -8.72
CA VAL A 41 8.43 6.27 -7.40
C VAL A 41 9.32 7.48 -7.19
N LYS A 42 8.75 8.56 -6.63
CA LYS A 42 9.47 9.74 -6.14
C LYS A 42 9.03 10.04 -4.72
N ILE A 43 9.97 10.50 -3.90
CA ILE A 43 9.79 10.77 -2.49
C ILE A 43 10.22 12.22 -2.23
N PHE A 44 9.42 12.94 -1.45
CA PHE A 44 9.61 14.34 -1.11
C PHE A 44 9.48 14.50 0.39
N ARG A 45 10.43 15.22 0.98
CA ARG A 45 10.43 15.41 2.42
C ARG A 45 9.44 16.46 2.87
N VAL A 46 8.93 16.31 4.09
CA VAL A 46 7.99 17.25 4.69
C VAL A 46 8.57 17.83 5.98
N ASP A 47 8.78 19.14 6.00
CA ASP A 47 9.15 19.88 7.22
C ASP A 47 8.01 20.83 7.59
N PRO A 48 7.18 20.50 8.60
CA PRO A 48 6.03 21.32 8.98
C PRO A 48 6.41 22.67 9.60
N THR A 49 7.69 22.92 9.87
CA THR A 49 8.17 24.21 10.37
C THR A 49 8.39 25.23 9.24
N LEU A 50 8.47 24.78 7.99
CA LEU A 50 8.64 25.65 6.83
C LEU A 50 7.32 26.29 6.39
N PRO A 51 7.35 27.51 5.83
CA PRO A 51 6.17 28.14 5.23
C PRO A 51 5.56 27.32 4.06
N ASP A 52 6.40 26.56 3.35
CA ASP A 52 5.99 25.53 2.40
C ASP A 52 6.50 24.18 2.92
N PRO A 53 5.63 23.36 3.55
CA PRO A 53 6.07 22.16 4.24
C PRO A 53 6.65 21.09 3.33
N VAL A 54 6.25 21.04 2.05
CA VAL A 54 6.76 20.02 1.12
C VAL A 54 7.99 20.56 0.41
N ILE A 55 9.14 19.92 0.65
CA ILE A 55 10.38 20.26 -0.03
C ILE A 55 10.29 19.74 -1.47
N ASP A 56 10.11 20.64 -2.45
CA ASP A 56 9.90 20.28 -3.88
C ASP A 56 11.14 19.68 -4.58
N GLU A 57 12.27 19.63 -3.86
CA GLU A 57 13.41 18.80 -4.25
C GLU A 57 13.17 17.33 -3.86
N LYS A 58 13.24 16.44 -4.86
CA LYS A 58 13.09 15.00 -4.64
C LYS A 58 14.21 14.46 -3.75
N TYR A 59 13.85 13.97 -2.57
CA TYR A 59 14.74 13.23 -1.66
C TYR A 59 15.30 11.96 -2.30
N ALA A 60 14.41 11.07 -2.74
CA ALA A 60 14.79 9.81 -3.36
C ALA A 60 13.80 9.40 -4.46
N GLY A 61 14.22 8.48 -5.33
CA GLY A 61 13.32 7.95 -6.34
C GLY A 61 13.94 6.85 -7.17
N PHE A 62 13.11 5.92 -7.62
CA PHE A 62 13.53 4.68 -8.27
C PHE A 62 12.46 4.17 -9.24
N TYR A 63 12.85 3.21 -10.07
CA TYR A 63 11.92 2.40 -10.86
C TYR A 63 11.68 1.08 -10.15
N ALA A 64 10.48 0.88 -9.63
CA ALA A 64 10.12 -0.34 -8.91
C ALA A 64 10.22 -1.58 -9.81
N TYR A 65 9.90 -1.45 -11.10
CA TYR A 65 9.87 -2.56 -12.05
C TYR A 65 10.64 -2.25 -13.34
N LYS A 66 11.35 -3.26 -13.84
CA LYS A 66 12.18 -3.16 -15.04
C LYS A 66 11.32 -2.99 -16.30
N TYR A 67 11.75 -2.08 -17.19
CA TYR A 67 11.23 -1.94 -18.56
C TYR A 67 11.29 -3.31 -19.31
N PRO A 68 10.32 -3.68 -20.18
CA PRO A 68 9.21 -2.90 -20.74
C PRO A 68 7.91 -2.84 -19.92
N TYR A 69 7.96 -2.86 -18.59
CA TYR A 69 6.77 -2.67 -17.77
C TYR A 69 6.25 -1.22 -17.79
N ASN A 70 4.94 -1.03 -18.07
CA ASN A 70 4.32 0.28 -18.24
C ASN A 70 2.93 0.44 -17.57
N ALA A 71 2.61 -0.33 -16.53
CA ALA A 71 1.30 -0.26 -15.90
C ALA A 71 1.24 0.56 -14.59
N GLY A 72 2.36 1.13 -14.13
CA GLY A 72 2.42 1.91 -12.88
C GLY A 72 2.70 1.08 -11.63
N THR A 73 2.62 1.69 -10.45
CA THR A 73 2.90 1.02 -9.18
C THR A 73 2.03 1.62 -8.08
N MET A 74 1.49 0.75 -7.23
CA MET A 74 0.99 1.13 -5.91
C MET A 74 2.18 1.33 -4.96
N VAL A 75 2.00 2.16 -3.95
CA VAL A 75 3.00 2.49 -2.92
C VAL A 75 2.37 2.47 -1.52
N ALA A 76 3.16 2.07 -0.53
CA ALA A 76 2.92 2.24 0.90
C ALA A 76 4.28 2.45 1.60
N GLY A 77 4.28 2.95 2.83
CA GLY A 77 5.49 3.11 3.64
C GLY A 77 5.31 2.50 5.03
N ALA A 78 6.33 1.80 5.52
CA ALA A 78 6.40 1.28 6.90
C ALA A 78 7.85 1.06 7.28
N ASP A 79 8.22 1.37 8.52
CA ASP A 79 9.48 0.92 9.11
C ASP A 79 9.33 -0.56 9.47
N ILE A 80 10.16 -1.40 8.85
CA ILE A 80 10.13 -2.86 9.06
C ILE A 80 11.48 -3.43 9.53
N GLY A 81 12.36 -2.55 10.01
CA GLY A 81 13.63 -2.87 10.64
C GLY A 81 14.77 -1.97 10.17
N THR A 82 15.95 -2.17 10.75
CA THR A 82 17.13 -1.36 10.39
C THR A 82 17.85 -1.92 9.17
N TYR A 83 18.08 -1.06 8.17
CA TYR A 83 18.83 -1.41 6.96
C TYR A 83 20.08 -0.55 6.79
N VAL A 84 21.18 -1.17 6.37
CA VAL A 84 22.41 -0.47 5.98
C VAL A 84 22.86 -0.99 4.62
N ASN A 85 22.94 -0.10 3.64
CA ASN A 85 23.28 -0.44 2.25
C ASN A 85 22.40 -1.56 1.68
N GLY A 86 21.12 -1.57 2.04
CA GLY A 86 20.15 -2.57 1.59
C GLY A 86 20.27 -3.96 2.23
N VAL A 87 21.04 -4.09 3.32
CA VAL A 87 21.13 -5.32 4.12
C VAL A 87 20.45 -5.08 5.46
N LYS A 88 19.56 -5.99 5.88
CA LYS A 88 18.95 -5.92 7.22
C LYS A 88 20.04 -6.17 8.26
N VAL A 89 20.26 -5.22 9.15
CA VAL A 89 21.27 -5.32 10.22
C VAL A 89 20.65 -5.51 11.60
N SER A 90 19.36 -5.20 11.76
CA SER A 90 18.62 -5.38 13.00
C SER A 90 17.12 -5.56 12.71
N ASP A 91 16.44 -6.32 13.56
CA ASP A 91 14.96 -6.38 13.60
C ASP A 91 14.35 -5.22 14.41
N VAL A 92 15.18 -4.44 15.10
CA VAL A 92 14.76 -3.20 15.77
C VAL A 92 14.45 -2.15 14.71
N LEU A 93 13.30 -1.47 14.87
CA LEU A 93 12.87 -0.35 14.04
C LEU A 93 13.79 0.86 14.27
N ASP A 94 14.22 1.54 13.21
CA ASP A 94 15.17 2.67 13.29
C ASP A 94 14.52 4.04 13.10
N GLY A 95 13.19 4.07 12.99
CA GLY A 95 12.38 5.26 12.74
C GLY A 95 12.33 5.65 11.27
N LYS A 96 12.94 4.90 10.34
CA LYS A 96 12.96 5.21 8.92
C LYS A 96 12.12 4.18 8.17
N ALA A 97 11.14 4.67 7.42
CA ALA A 97 10.24 3.81 6.67
C ALA A 97 10.86 3.29 5.37
N GLU A 98 10.72 1.98 5.15
CA GLU A 98 10.89 1.37 3.85
C GLU A 98 9.70 1.68 2.92
N ILE A 99 9.97 1.71 1.63
CA ILE A 99 8.94 1.86 0.60
C ILE A 99 8.49 0.49 0.11
N ILE A 100 7.22 0.18 0.30
CA ILE A 100 6.56 -0.98 -0.27
C ILE A 100 5.97 -0.59 -1.62
N SER A 101 6.28 -1.35 -2.67
CA SER A 101 5.73 -1.14 -4.01
C SER A 101 5.12 -2.42 -4.56
N LEU A 102 4.01 -2.31 -5.30
CA LEU A 102 3.31 -3.42 -5.93
C LEU A 102 2.98 -3.05 -7.39
N PRO A 103 3.20 -3.94 -8.37
CA PRO A 103 2.90 -3.61 -9.75
C PRO A 103 1.39 -3.65 -9.95
N ASN A 104 0.88 -2.69 -10.71
CA ASN A 104 -0.42 -2.76 -11.36
C ASN A 104 -0.45 -3.90 -12.41
N ALA A 105 -1.60 -4.05 -13.08
CA ALA A 105 -1.86 -5.15 -14.01
C ALA A 105 -0.80 -5.27 -15.13
N GLY A 106 -0.35 -6.49 -15.42
CA GLY A 106 0.61 -6.79 -16.51
C GLY A 106 1.91 -7.46 -16.07
N LYS A 107 2.17 -7.57 -14.75
CA LYS A 107 3.28 -8.36 -14.19
C LYS A 107 2.79 -9.26 -13.07
N ARG A 108 3.59 -10.29 -12.73
CA ARG A 108 3.37 -11.09 -11.52
C ARG A 108 3.35 -10.14 -10.32
N ALA A 109 2.39 -10.32 -9.41
CA ALA A 109 2.27 -9.54 -8.19
C ALA A 109 3.47 -9.81 -7.25
N ARG A 110 4.57 -9.13 -7.53
CA ARG A 110 5.80 -9.15 -6.72
C ARG A 110 5.85 -7.86 -5.94
N VAL A 111 5.56 -7.92 -4.65
CA VAL A 111 5.76 -6.79 -3.77
C VAL A 111 7.25 -6.59 -3.60
N LYS A 112 7.74 -5.37 -3.78
CA LYS A 112 9.13 -5.01 -3.51
C LYS A 112 9.19 -4.03 -2.35
N ILE A 113 10.02 -4.35 -1.38
CA ILE A 113 10.35 -3.49 -0.27
C ILE A 113 11.70 -2.85 -0.56
N VAL A 114 11.78 -1.54 -0.45
CA VAL A 114 12.92 -0.73 -0.86
C VAL A 114 13.34 0.17 0.29
N ASP A 115 14.57 -0.04 0.78
CA ASP A 115 15.24 0.91 1.68
C ASP A 115 15.67 2.14 0.86
N VAL A 116 15.42 3.33 1.41
CA VAL A 116 15.69 4.63 0.80
C VAL A 116 16.59 5.53 1.66
N THR A 117 17.12 5.03 2.78
CA THR A 117 18.06 5.76 3.66
C THR A 117 19.34 6.16 2.93
N GLY A 118 19.70 5.41 1.89
CA GLY A 118 20.78 5.74 0.96
C GLY A 118 20.36 5.61 -0.49
N LYS A 119 21.22 5.01 -1.31
CA LYS A 119 20.82 4.65 -2.68
C LYS A 119 19.66 3.65 -2.62
N PRO A 120 18.51 3.92 -3.25
CA PRO A 120 17.35 3.04 -3.20
C PRO A 120 17.72 1.59 -3.55
N THR A 121 17.50 0.68 -2.61
CA THR A 121 17.91 -0.73 -2.73
C THR A 121 16.76 -1.64 -2.34
N VAL A 122 16.47 -2.64 -3.18
CA VAL A 122 15.43 -3.63 -2.85
C VAL A 122 15.96 -4.55 -1.77
N VAL A 123 15.34 -4.52 -0.60
CA VAL A 123 15.74 -5.30 0.58
C VAL A 123 14.94 -6.60 0.70
N ARG A 124 13.73 -6.65 0.14
CA ARG A 124 12.88 -7.83 0.14
C ARG A 124 11.98 -7.88 -1.10
N THR A 125 11.63 -9.09 -1.53
CA THR A 125 10.59 -9.32 -2.53
C THR A 125 9.63 -10.40 -2.04
N LEU A 126 8.34 -10.07 -1.99
CA LEU A 126 7.27 -10.99 -1.61
C LEU A 126 6.48 -11.40 -2.86
N PHE A 127 5.92 -12.61 -2.85
CA PHE A 127 5.16 -13.16 -3.97
C PHE A 127 3.71 -13.33 -3.54
N ALA A 128 2.87 -12.36 -3.88
CA ALA A 128 1.44 -12.42 -3.63
C ALA A 128 0.73 -13.21 -4.73
N PHE A 129 -0.30 -13.95 -4.33
CA PHE A 129 -1.16 -14.75 -5.21
C PHE A 129 -0.42 -15.83 -6.04
N ALA A 130 -1.17 -16.46 -6.94
CA ALA A 130 -0.64 -17.48 -7.84
C ALA A 130 0.43 -16.93 -8.80
N GLN A 131 1.37 -17.79 -9.21
CA GLN A 131 2.52 -17.41 -10.02
C GLN A 131 2.16 -16.85 -11.40
N ASP A 132 1.02 -17.23 -11.95
CA ASP A 132 0.47 -16.83 -13.24
C ASP A 132 -0.44 -15.60 -13.14
N PHE A 133 -0.84 -15.18 -11.95
CA PHE A 133 -1.68 -13.99 -11.77
C PHE A 133 -0.97 -12.70 -12.20
N ARG A 134 -1.62 -11.91 -13.06
CA ARG A 134 -1.09 -10.65 -13.63
C ARG A 134 -2.02 -9.45 -13.39
N GLY A 135 -3.03 -9.58 -12.53
CA GLY A 135 -4.02 -8.53 -12.29
C GLY A 135 -3.51 -7.30 -11.52
N GLY A 136 -2.26 -7.34 -11.05
CA GLY A 136 -1.73 -6.38 -10.09
C GLY A 136 -2.45 -6.49 -8.75
N GLY A 137 -2.47 -5.41 -7.97
CA GLY A 137 -3.22 -5.38 -6.74
C GLY A 137 -3.16 -4.03 -6.06
N THR A 138 -3.59 -3.99 -4.81
CA THR A 138 -3.42 -2.87 -3.89
C THR A 138 -2.50 -3.30 -2.76
N VAL A 139 -1.82 -2.34 -2.14
CA VAL A 139 -0.96 -2.60 -0.99
C VAL A 139 -1.29 -1.62 0.11
N SER A 140 -1.32 -2.14 1.33
CA SER A 140 -1.50 -1.39 2.58
C SER A 140 -0.65 -2.04 3.67
N VAL A 141 -0.48 -1.32 4.77
CA VAL A 141 0.29 -1.79 5.93
C VAL A 141 -0.51 -1.60 7.22
N GLY A 142 -0.24 -2.43 8.20
CA GLY A 142 -0.87 -2.43 9.52
C GLY A 142 -0.37 -3.59 10.37
N GLU A 143 -0.37 -3.48 11.67
CA GLU A 143 0.01 -4.56 12.57
C GLU A 143 -1.03 -5.70 12.53
N TYR A 144 -0.67 -6.95 12.22
CA TYR A 144 -1.62 -8.06 12.10
C TYR A 144 -1.36 -9.18 13.11
N ASP A 145 -0.08 -9.53 13.37
CA ASP A 145 0.29 -10.58 14.32
C ASP A 145 0.73 -10.08 15.71
N GLY A 146 0.80 -8.76 15.90
CA GLY A 146 1.08 -8.13 17.19
C GLY A 146 2.55 -8.19 17.58
N ASP A 147 3.47 -8.34 16.63
CA ASP A 147 4.91 -8.38 16.86
C ASP A 147 5.55 -6.98 16.97
N GLY A 148 4.77 -5.93 16.70
CA GLY A 148 5.16 -4.53 16.80
C GLY A 148 5.84 -4.01 15.53
N VAL A 149 5.86 -4.79 14.45
CA VAL A 149 6.31 -4.41 13.12
C VAL A 149 5.14 -4.46 12.15
N LEU A 150 4.86 -3.34 11.46
CA LEU A 150 3.73 -3.29 10.53
C LEU A 150 3.81 -4.36 9.44
N ASP A 151 2.71 -5.11 9.28
CA ASP A 151 2.53 -6.15 8.29
C ASP A 151 2.01 -5.61 6.97
N ILE A 152 2.16 -6.41 5.91
CA ILE A 152 1.89 -6.01 4.53
C ILE A 152 0.66 -6.75 4.01
N PHE A 153 -0.37 -6.00 3.71
CA PHE A 153 -1.61 -6.49 3.12
C PHE A 153 -1.58 -6.26 1.61
N VAL A 154 -1.85 -7.33 0.85
CA VAL A 154 -1.87 -7.28 -0.61
C VAL A 154 -3.24 -7.69 -1.11
N GLY A 155 -4.03 -6.71 -1.56
CA GLY A 155 -5.36 -6.93 -2.13
C GLY A 155 -5.29 -7.34 -3.60
N MET A 156 -6.01 -8.38 -3.98
CA MET A 156 -5.97 -8.93 -5.35
C MET A 156 -6.59 -7.95 -6.37
N GLY A 157 -5.87 -7.71 -7.46
CA GLY A 157 -6.28 -6.80 -8.53
C GLY A 157 -7.23 -7.42 -9.57
N VAL A 158 -7.23 -6.85 -10.77
CA VAL A 158 -8.16 -7.19 -11.88
C VAL A 158 -8.07 -8.67 -12.24
N GLY A 159 -9.20 -9.33 -12.48
CA GLY A 159 -9.27 -10.75 -12.83
C GLY A 159 -8.98 -11.69 -11.66
N GLY A 160 -8.98 -11.17 -10.43
CA GLY A 160 -8.73 -11.94 -9.22
C GLY A 160 -9.92 -12.76 -8.73
N GLN A 161 -9.85 -13.13 -7.45
CA GLN A 161 -10.94 -13.76 -6.69
C GLN A 161 -11.23 -12.96 -5.42
N SER A 162 -10.93 -11.65 -5.44
CA SER A 162 -11.08 -10.74 -4.31
C SER A 162 -10.54 -11.35 -3.01
N THR A 163 -9.23 -11.59 -2.97
CA THR A 163 -8.55 -12.08 -1.74
C THR A 163 -7.50 -11.09 -1.28
N VAL A 164 -7.17 -11.12 0.00
CA VAL A 164 -6.04 -10.36 0.57
C VAL A 164 -5.00 -11.35 1.09
N ASP A 165 -3.77 -11.28 0.59
CA ASP A 165 -2.64 -12.00 1.17
C ASP A 165 -1.97 -11.08 2.21
N VAL A 166 -1.73 -11.58 3.42
CA VAL A 166 -1.06 -10.84 4.50
C VAL A 166 0.33 -11.42 4.72
N PHE A 167 1.34 -10.57 4.81
CA PHE A 167 2.74 -10.94 5.03
C PHE A 167 3.33 -10.21 6.23
N SER A 168 4.11 -10.91 7.03
CA SER A 168 4.83 -10.34 8.16
C SER A 168 5.81 -9.26 7.69
N GLY A 169 5.78 -8.07 8.27
CA GLY A 169 6.76 -7.01 8.00
C GLY A 169 8.16 -7.42 8.43
N ALA A 170 8.26 -7.97 9.64
CA ALA A 170 9.51 -8.42 10.24
C ALA A 170 10.17 -9.54 9.42
N THR A 171 9.42 -10.60 9.10
CA THR A 171 9.97 -11.86 8.56
C THR A 171 9.69 -12.07 7.07
N GLY A 172 8.70 -11.40 6.49
CA GLY A 172 8.21 -11.64 5.14
C GLY A 172 7.47 -12.97 4.97
N ALA A 173 7.22 -13.71 6.06
CA ALA A 173 6.41 -14.91 6.03
C ALA A 173 4.97 -14.55 5.67
N LYS A 174 4.26 -15.45 4.97
CA LYS A 174 2.82 -15.26 4.72
C LYS A 174 2.06 -15.63 5.99
N LEU A 175 1.36 -14.66 6.57
CA LEU A 175 0.58 -14.81 7.80
C LEU A 175 -0.82 -15.34 7.51
N ALA A 176 -1.48 -14.76 6.51
CA ALA A 176 -2.88 -15.08 6.23
C ALA A 176 -3.23 -14.97 4.74
N LYS A 177 -4.40 -15.54 4.41
CA LYS A 177 -5.11 -15.29 3.17
C LYS A 177 -6.59 -15.07 3.49
N ILE A 178 -7.03 -13.83 3.42
CA ILE A 178 -8.41 -13.43 3.68
C ILE A 178 -9.22 -13.64 2.39
N THR A 179 -10.27 -14.47 2.46
CA THR A 179 -11.17 -14.77 1.33
C THR A 179 -12.56 -14.19 1.51
N ALA A 180 -12.81 -13.43 2.57
CA ALA A 180 -14.10 -12.82 2.91
C ALA A 180 -14.70 -11.96 1.77
N PHE A 181 -13.86 -11.45 0.87
CA PHE A 181 -14.28 -10.62 -0.25
C PHE A 181 -14.61 -11.44 -1.52
N ARG A 182 -14.49 -12.78 -1.52
CA ARG A 182 -14.70 -13.63 -2.71
C ARG A 182 -16.13 -13.62 -3.21
N ASP A 183 -17.10 -13.47 -2.32
CA ASP A 183 -18.54 -13.59 -2.63
C ASP A 183 -19.15 -12.28 -3.17
N PHE A 184 -18.32 -11.30 -3.53
CA PHE A 184 -18.76 -10.12 -4.26
C PHE A 184 -19.38 -10.48 -5.62
N ALA A 185 -20.39 -9.69 -6.03
CA ALA A 185 -21.17 -9.92 -7.26
C ALA A 185 -20.35 -9.93 -8.57
N LYS A 186 -19.10 -9.45 -8.57
CA LYS A 186 -18.19 -9.48 -9.72
C LYS A 186 -16.78 -9.94 -9.32
N PRO A 187 -16.49 -11.24 -9.15
CA PRO A 187 -15.23 -11.74 -8.57
C PRO A 187 -13.94 -11.29 -9.28
N GLN A 188 -14.04 -10.75 -10.50
CA GLN A 188 -12.91 -10.27 -11.32
C GLN A 188 -12.53 -8.79 -11.13
N ALA A 189 -13.17 -8.05 -10.24
CA ALA A 189 -12.84 -6.64 -10.04
C ALA A 189 -11.76 -6.43 -8.95
N ARG A 190 -10.95 -5.36 -9.08
CA ARG A 190 -9.89 -5.00 -8.11
C ARG A 190 -10.48 -4.86 -6.71
N VAL A 191 -9.76 -5.24 -5.66
CA VAL A 191 -10.12 -4.87 -4.27
C VAL A 191 -9.15 -3.81 -3.77
N PHE A 192 -9.69 -2.72 -3.21
CA PHE A 192 -8.96 -1.79 -2.35
C PHE A 192 -9.25 -2.19 -0.91
N ALA A 193 -8.22 -2.57 -0.16
CA ALA A 193 -8.34 -2.97 1.23
C ALA A 193 -7.58 -1.99 2.13
N ALA A 194 -8.26 -1.47 3.15
CA ALA A 194 -7.65 -0.70 4.22
C ALA A 194 -7.77 -1.48 5.53
N ALA A 195 -6.65 -1.66 6.21
CA ALA A 195 -6.58 -2.24 7.54
C ALA A 195 -6.72 -1.12 8.58
N LEU A 196 -7.59 -1.33 9.58
CA LEU A 196 -7.91 -0.37 10.63
C LEU A 196 -7.91 -1.09 11.98
N ASP A 197 -7.22 -0.50 12.93
CA ASP A 197 -7.32 -0.76 14.37
C ASP A 197 -8.41 0.19 14.90
N LEU A 198 -9.52 -0.36 15.40
CA LEU A 198 -10.66 0.43 15.85
C LEU A 198 -10.78 0.47 17.37
N ASP A 199 -10.16 -0.46 18.08
CA ASP A 199 -10.15 -0.49 19.54
C ASP A 199 -8.88 0.15 20.17
N GLU A 200 -7.97 0.62 19.31
CA GLU A 200 -6.73 1.33 19.64
C GLU A 200 -5.75 0.46 20.44
N ASP A 201 -5.81 -0.87 20.30
CA ASP A 201 -4.88 -1.79 20.96
C ASP A 201 -3.52 -1.89 20.26
N GLY A 202 -3.38 -1.27 19.09
CA GLY A 202 -2.19 -1.26 18.25
C GLY A 202 -2.18 -2.35 17.18
N VAL A 203 -3.23 -3.18 17.08
CA VAL A 203 -3.37 -4.29 16.14
C VAL A 203 -4.61 -4.09 15.27
N VAL A 204 -4.53 -4.50 14.01
CA VAL A 204 -5.67 -4.40 13.07
C VAL A 204 -6.82 -5.32 13.50
N ASP A 205 -7.98 -4.72 13.75
CA ASP A 205 -9.24 -5.43 13.97
C ASP A 205 -9.98 -5.67 12.66
N ASN A 206 -10.08 -4.62 11.85
CA ASN A 206 -11.00 -4.56 10.72
C ASN A 206 -10.27 -4.33 9.41
N VAL A 207 -10.59 -5.14 8.41
CA VAL A 207 -10.15 -4.92 7.02
C VAL A 207 -11.35 -4.51 6.17
N TYR A 208 -11.35 -3.25 5.75
CA TYR A 208 -12.38 -2.70 4.89
C TYR A 208 -12.02 -2.86 3.42
N GLY A 209 -12.87 -3.54 2.67
CA GLY A 209 -12.71 -3.78 1.25
C GLY A 209 -13.77 -3.08 0.41
N VAL A 210 -13.34 -2.34 -0.62
CA VAL A 210 -14.21 -1.96 -1.75
C VAL A 210 -13.69 -2.55 -3.04
N GLN A 211 -14.58 -3.17 -3.78
CA GLN A 211 -14.29 -3.64 -5.13
C GLN A 211 -14.29 -2.45 -6.14
N GLY A 212 -13.48 -2.49 -7.19
CA GLY A 212 -13.45 -1.49 -8.26
C GLY A 212 -14.40 -1.87 -9.41
N ALA A 213 -14.59 -1.01 -10.39
CA ALA A 213 -15.36 -1.41 -11.58
C ALA A 213 -14.53 -2.32 -12.51
N ALA A 214 -15.08 -3.50 -12.83
CA ALA A 214 -14.83 -4.14 -14.12
C ALA A 214 -15.97 -3.72 -15.08
N GLY A 215 -15.68 -2.81 -16.02
CA GLY A 215 -16.59 -2.49 -17.13
C GLY A 215 -17.95 -1.84 -16.78
N GLY A 216 -18.06 -1.10 -15.68
CA GLY A 216 -19.28 -0.38 -15.29
C GLY A 216 -20.20 -1.17 -14.36
N GLY A 217 -20.58 -0.58 -13.23
CA GLY A 217 -21.62 -1.13 -12.35
C GLY A 217 -21.29 -1.26 -10.86
N GLY A 218 -20.41 -0.41 -10.30
CA GLY A 218 -20.28 -0.19 -8.85
C GLY A 218 -19.95 -1.42 -7.99
N THR A 219 -19.95 -1.22 -6.67
CA THR A 219 -19.91 -2.28 -5.65
C THR A 219 -21.14 -2.26 -4.78
N ASN A 220 -21.50 -3.42 -4.25
CA ASN A 220 -22.49 -3.55 -3.17
C ASN A 220 -21.78 -3.34 -1.83
N GLY A 221 -21.60 -2.10 -1.39
CA GLY A 221 -21.06 -1.86 -0.05
C GLY A 221 -19.56 -1.61 0.05
N VAL A 222 -19.17 -1.08 1.20
CA VAL A 222 -17.89 -1.35 1.84
C VAL A 222 -18.09 -2.62 2.68
N LEU A 223 -17.27 -3.65 2.45
CA LEU A 223 -17.29 -4.85 3.27
C LEU A 223 -16.30 -4.70 4.41
N ASP A 224 -16.76 -5.00 5.62
CA ASP A 224 -15.98 -5.05 6.84
C ASP A 224 -15.66 -6.51 7.15
N PHE A 225 -14.38 -6.84 7.32
CA PHE A 225 -13.94 -8.12 7.85
C PHE A 225 -13.34 -7.91 9.24
N ASP A 226 -14.01 -8.45 10.25
CA ASP A 226 -13.55 -8.47 11.63
C ASP A 226 -12.69 -9.71 11.84
N ARG A 227 -11.40 -9.48 12.12
CA ARG A 227 -10.39 -10.51 12.36
C ARG A 227 -10.64 -11.27 13.66
N ILE A 228 -11.16 -10.63 14.70
CA ILE A 228 -11.36 -11.22 16.02
C ILE A 228 -12.51 -12.23 15.96
N SER A 229 -13.61 -11.85 15.33
CA SER A 229 -14.78 -12.73 15.20
C SER A 229 -14.73 -13.64 13.95
N ASP A 230 -13.73 -13.48 13.09
CA ASP A 230 -13.60 -14.12 11.77
C ASP A 230 -14.90 -13.99 10.95
N SER A 231 -15.49 -12.79 10.97
CA SER A 231 -16.79 -12.53 10.37
C SER A 231 -16.76 -11.35 9.41
N ALA A 232 -17.65 -11.40 8.42
CA ALA A 232 -17.75 -10.39 7.36
C ALA A 232 -19.14 -9.77 7.35
N SER A 233 -19.21 -8.45 7.25
CA SER A 233 -20.47 -7.69 7.19
C SER A 233 -20.39 -6.54 6.16
N ILE A 234 -21.54 -6.03 5.73
CA ILE A 234 -21.59 -4.81 4.89
C ILE A 234 -21.78 -3.62 5.83
N LEU A 235 -20.94 -2.58 5.70
CA LEU A 235 -21.12 -1.36 6.48
C LEU A 235 -22.51 -0.75 6.23
N PRO A 236 -23.27 -0.41 7.28
CA PRO A 236 -24.55 0.27 7.13
C PRO A 236 -24.42 1.53 6.26
N ASN A 237 -25.37 1.74 5.35
CA ASN A 237 -25.41 2.88 4.41
C ASN A 237 -24.32 2.91 3.32
N SER A 238 -23.50 1.86 3.16
CA SER A 238 -22.50 1.79 2.09
C SER A 238 -23.00 1.16 0.79
N THR A 239 -24.30 0.83 0.70
CA THR A 239 -24.89 -0.10 -0.28
C THR A 239 -24.74 0.28 -1.76
N PHE A 240 -24.29 1.50 -2.07
CA PHE A 240 -23.99 1.92 -3.43
C PHE A 240 -22.79 2.86 -3.46
N LEU A 241 -21.72 2.47 -4.14
CA LEU A 241 -20.53 3.30 -4.33
C LEU A 241 -20.20 3.41 -5.83
N GLU A 242 -20.03 4.65 -6.29
CA GLU A 242 -19.50 4.94 -7.61
C GLU A 242 -17.97 5.06 -7.56
N PRO A 243 -17.24 4.41 -8.48
CA PRO A 243 -15.79 4.55 -8.56
C PRO A 243 -15.38 5.99 -8.91
N PRO A 244 -14.17 6.45 -8.53
CA PRO A 244 -13.09 5.68 -7.93
C PRO A 244 -12.96 5.95 -6.42
N LEU A 245 -13.81 5.36 -5.58
CA LEU A 245 -13.49 5.32 -4.15
C LEU A 245 -12.28 4.40 -3.94
N ARG A 246 -11.14 5.02 -3.65
CA ARG A 246 -9.92 4.33 -3.21
C ARG A 246 -9.81 4.58 -1.71
N ILE A 247 -10.02 3.55 -0.91
CA ILE A 247 -9.70 3.64 0.52
C ILE A 247 -8.19 3.42 0.60
N ALA A 248 -7.45 4.52 0.77
CA ALA A 248 -6.08 4.43 1.23
C ALA A 248 -6.12 4.10 2.74
N PRO A 249 -5.24 3.23 3.25
CA PRO A 249 -5.08 3.11 4.69
C PRO A 249 -4.67 4.48 5.23
N ILE A 250 -5.57 5.13 5.96
CA ILE A 250 -5.18 6.15 6.91
C ILE A 250 -5.03 5.37 8.21
N ILE A 251 -3.79 5.17 8.66
CA ILE A 251 -3.55 4.81 10.05
C ILE A 251 -3.97 6.06 10.85
N LEU A 252 -5.22 6.08 11.33
CA LEU A 252 -5.69 7.09 12.26
C LEU A 252 -5.09 6.74 13.62
N ARG A 253 -3.93 7.29 13.95
CA ARG A 253 -3.54 7.41 15.36
C ARG A 253 -4.33 8.59 15.91
N VAL A 254 -5.40 8.33 16.66
CA VAL A 254 -6.02 9.37 17.48
C VAL A 254 -5.02 9.66 18.61
N PRO A 255 -4.50 10.90 18.73
CA PRO A 255 -3.66 11.22 19.87
C PRO A 255 -4.53 11.21 21.13
N GLY A 256 -4.17 10.39 22.11
CA GLY A 256 -4.65 10.50 23.49
C GLY A 256 -4.08 11.72 24.21
#